data_AF-A0A6N9QC82-F1
#
_entry.id   AF-A0A6N9QC82-F1
#
_cell.length_a   1.000
_cell.length_b   1.000
_cell.length_c   1.000
_cell.angle_alpha   90.00
_cell.angle_beta   90.00
_cell.angle_gamma   90.00
#
_symmetry.space_group_name_H-M   'P 1'
#
loop_
_entity.id
_entity.type
_entity.pdbx_description
1 polymer ?
#
loop_
_entity_poly.entity_id
_entity_poly.type
_entity_poly.pdbx_seq_one_letter_code
_entity_poly.pdbx_strand_id
1 'polypeptide(L)'
;MITNTHSVGVVREAASKWMIKNEYFYPLLKEQEEVPGLAFFYPAVGENFDGVLNNINGFKVMEAHAFAALDSAGGGSIERGSGPPLG
;
A
#
# COMPACT_ATOMS: atom_id res chain seq x y z
N MET A 1 1.63 0.85 -4.55
CA MET A 1 0.47 -0.07 -4.45
C MET A 1 -0.52 0.22 -5.57
N ILE A 2 -1.32 -0.77 -5.98
CA ILE A 2 -2.37 -0.60 -7.01
C ILE A 2 -3.69 -1.07 -6.39
N THR A 3 -4.78 -0.31 -6.58
CA THR A 3 -6.09 -0.59 -5.95
C THR A 3 -7.24 -0.10 -6.83
N ASN A 4 -8.49 -0.16 -6.35
CA ASN A 4 -9.62 0.50 -7.01
C ASN A 4 -9.70 2.01 -6.68
N THR A 5 -10.41 2.75 -7.52
CA THR A 5 -10.53 4.22 -7.47
C THR A 5 -10.89 4.77 -6.09
N HIS A 6 -11.89 4.21 -5.41
CA HIS A 6 -12.34 4.74 -4.11
C HIS A 6 -11.46 4.32 -2.92
N SER A 7 -10.51 3.42 -3.13
CA SER A 7 -9.63 2.90 -2.09
C SER A 7 -8.26 3.55 -2.07
N VAL A 8 -7.96 4.50 -2.97
CA VAL A 8 -6.65 5.20 -3.03
C VAL A 8 -6.26 5.80 -1.68
N GLY A 9 -7.19 6.47 -1.00
CA GLY A 9 -6.93 7.13 0.29
C GLY A 9 -6.47 6.16 1.37
N VAL A 10 -7.29 5.13 1.67
CA VAL A 10 -7.00 4.15 2.73
C VAL A 10 -5.73 3.34 2.42
N VAL A 11 -5.49 3.01 1.15
CA VAL A 11 -4.30 2.27 0.70
C VAL A 11 -3.03 3.13 0.86
N ARG A 12 -3.09 4.42 0.53
CA ARG A 12 -1.95 5.34 0.69
C ARG A 12 -1.61 5.61 2.16
N GLU A 13 -2.63 5.76 3.00
CA GLU A 13 -2.44 5.89 4.45
C GLU A 13 -1.85 4.61 5.06
N ALA A 14 -2.41 3.45 4.72
CA ALA A 14 -1.92 2.17 5.20
C ALA A 14 -0.46 1.91 4.79
N ALA A 15 -0.10 2.18 3.52
CA ALA A 15 1.30 2.10 3.08
C ALA A 15 2.22 3.01 3.91
N SER A 16 1.77 4.22 4.25
CA SER A 16 2.54 5.14 5.10
C SER A 16 2.77 4.56 6.50
N LYS A 17 1.71 4.03 7.13
CA LYS A 17 1.80 3.38 8.46
C LYS A 17 2.70 2.16 8.42
N TRP A 18 2.61 1.36 7.36
CA TRP A 18 3.47 0.20 7.16
C TRP A 18 4.94 0.60 7.01
N MET A 19 5.23 1.65 6.24
CA MET A 19 6.59 2.18 6.07
C MET A 19 7.16 2.65 7.42
N ILE A 20 6.39 3.37 8.24
CA ILE A 20 6.83 3.76 9.60
C ILE A 20 7.09 2.54 10.47
N LYS A 21 6.15 1.59 10.50
CA LYS A 21 6.24 0.37 11.34
C LYS A 21 7.46 -0.49 11.02
N ASN A 22 7.86 -0.53 9.76
CA ASN A 22 8.97 -1.36 9.28
C ASN A 22 10.26 -0.55 9.02
N GLU A 23 10.34 0.69 9.52
CA GLU A 23 11.50 1.57 9.35
C GLU A 23 11.92 1.77 7.88
N TYR A 24 10.94 1.73 6.98
CA TYR A 24 11.11 1.87 5.54
C TYR A 24 10.96 3.32 5.10
N PHE A 25 11.84 4.18 5.60
CA PHE A 25 11.84 5.62 5.31
C PHE A 25 13.25 6.19 5.44
N TYR A 26 13.44 7.45 5.01
CA TYR A 26 14.67 8.19 5.28
C TYR A 26 14.44 9.12 6.49
N PRO A 27 15.34 9.12 7.50
CA PRO A 27 15.24 10.07 8.59
C PRO A 27 15.43 11.49 8.04
N LEU A 28 14.66 12.44 8.55
CA LEU A 28 14.87 13.83 8.20
C LEU A 28 16.05 14.38 9.00
N LEU A 29 17.04 14.95 8.30
CA LEU A 29 18.20 15.58 8.93
C LEU A 29 18.00 17.09 9.06
N LYS A 30 18.30 17.62 10.24
CA LYS A 30 18.47 19.06 10.49
C LYS A 30 19.85 19.28 11.09
N GLU A 31 20.65 20.14 10.46
CA GLU A 31 22.03 20.43 10.92
C GLU A 31 22.89 19.15 11.08
N GLN A 32 22.70 18.18 10.18
CA GLN A 32 23.37 16.86 10.17
C GLN A 32 22.94 15.90 11.29
N GLU A 33 21.99 16.30 12.13
CA GLU A 33 21.40 15.44 13.16
C GLU A 33 20.00 14.96 12.75
N GLU A 34 19.65 13.73 13.10
CA GLU A 34 18.30 13.20 12.89
C GLU A 34 17.29 13.95 13.74
N VAL A 35 16.15 14.32 13.16
CA VAL A 35 15.02 14.87 13.91
C VAL A 35 14.18 13.71 14.46
N PRO A 36 14.14 13.49 15.79
CA PRO A 36 13.42 12.35 16.35
C PRO A 36 11.94 12.37 15.98
N GLY A 37 11.44 11.24 15.48
CA GLY A 37 10.03 11.07 15.10
C GLY A 37 9.64 11.74 13.78
N LEU A 38 10.57 12.30 13.01
CA LEU A 38 10.29 12.91 11.72
C LEU A 38 11.00 12.18 10.58
N ALA A 39 10.20 11.60 9.70
CA ALA A 39 10.63 10.75 8.60
C ALA A 39 10.11 11.26 7.26
N PHE A 40 10.88 11.05 6.19
CA PHE A 40 10.44 11.26 4.82
C PHE A 40 10.10 9.94 4.14
N PHE A 41 8.87 9.83 3.65
CA PHE A 41 8.38 8.75 2.81
C PHE A 41 7.29 9.27 1.88
N TYR A 42 7.17 8.67 0.70
CA TYR A 42 6.18 9.06 -0.31
C TYR A 42 5.64 7.83 -1.05
N PRO A 43 4.70 7.08 -0.43
CA PRO A 43 4.15 5.89 -1.06
C PRO A 43 3.36 6.25 -2.32
N ALA A 44 3.72 5.62 -3.44
CA ALA A 44 2.98 5.74 -4.69
C ALA A 44 1.79 4.78 -4.71
N VAL A 45 0.60 5.29 -5.04
CA VAL A 45 -0.62 4.49 -5.19
C VAL A 45 -1.27 4.82 -6.53
N GLY A 46 -1.44 3.80 -7.37
CA GLY A 46 -2.19 3.89 -8.62
C GLY A 46 -3.55 3.20 -8.50
N GLU A 47 -4.46 3.51 -9.42
CA GLU A 47 -5.80 2.94 -9.42
C GLU A 47 -6.32 2.59 -10.82
N ASN A 48 -7.32 1.72 -10.85
CA ASN A 48 -8.22 1.55 -11.98
C ASN A 48 -9.66 1.36 -11.45
N PHE A 49 -10.65 1.63 -12.29
CA PHE A 49 -12.06 1.55 -11.92
C PHE A 49 -12.62 0.12 -12.05
N ASP A 50 -13.16 -0.43 -10.96
CA ASP A 50 -13.76 -1.78 -10.90
C ASP A 50 -15.27 -1.77 -10.59
N GLY A 51 -15.93 -0.61 -10.60
CA GLY A 51 -17.31 -0.44 -10.13
C GLY A 51 -18.40 -1.17 -10.93
N VAL A 52 -18.07 -1.75 -12.09
CA VAL A 52 -18.99 -2.64 -12.84
C VAL A 52 -19.10 -4.01 -12.17
N LEU A 53 -18.02 -4.50 -11.56
CA LEU A 53 -17.93 -5.83 -10.97
C LEU A 53 -17.89 -5.82 -9.44
N ASN A 54 -17.61 -4.65 -8.86
CA ASN A 54 -17.45 -4.47 -7.42
C ASN A 54 -18.42 -3.41 -6.89
N ASN A 55 -18.87 -3.56 -5.65
CA ASN A 55 -19.53 -2.47 -4.93
C ASN A 55 -18.48 -1.43 -4.50
N ILE A 56 -18.01 -0.62 -5.44
CA ILE A 56 -16.93 0.35 -5.25
C ILE A 56 -17.29 1.45 -4.23
N ASN A 57 -18.57 1.75 -4.07
CA ASN A 57 -19.08 2.69 -3.05
C ASN A 57 -19.22 2.06 -1.65
N GLY A 58 -18.96 0.76 -1.53
CA GLY A 58 -19.01 0.05 -0.25
C GLY A 58 -17.75 0.19 0.59
N PHE A 59 -16.70 0.86 0.09
CA PHE A 59 -15.42 1.09 0.79
C PHE A 59 -14.86 -0.17 1.48
N LYS A 60 -14.88 -1.30 0.76
CA LYS A 60 -14.56 -2.62 1.33
C LYS A 60 -13.06 -2.88 1.51
N VAL A 61 -12.19 -2.07 0.90
CA VAL A 61 -10.75 -2.18 1.13
C VAL A 61 -10.42 -1.49 2.45
N MET A 62 -9.81 -2.22 3.36
CA MET A 62 -9.43 -1.76 4.70
C MET A 62 -7.91 -1.72 4.82
N GLU A 63 -7.40 -1.02 5.84
CA GLU A 63 -5.98 -0.97 6.18
C GLU A 63 -5.34 -2.38 6.28
N ALA A 64 -6.04 -3.32 6.91
CA ALA A 64 -5.57 -4.70 7.06
C ALA A 64 -5.30 -5.40 5.72
N HIS A 65 -6.08 -5.10 4.66
CA HIS A 65 -5.85 -5.66 3.34
C HIS A 65 -4.56 -5.12 2.71
N ALA A 66 -4.27 -3.84 2.89
CA ALA A 66 -3.04 -3.21 2.42
C ALA A 66 -1.80 -3.75 3.17
N PHE A 67 -1.90 -3.94 4.49
CA PHE A 67 -0.83 -4.53 5.29
C PHE A 67 -0.54 -5.96 4.84
N ALA A 68 -1.56 -6.80 4.70
CA ALA A 68 -1.39 -8.16 4.23
C ALA A 68 -0.73 -8.23 2.84
N ALA A 69 -1.09 -7.32 1.93
CA ALA A 69 -0.46 -7.24 0.60
C ALA A 69 1.02 -6.83 0.66
N LEU A 70 1.40 -5.92 1.56
CA LEU A 70 2.80 -5.52 1.75
C LEU A 70 3.61 -6.61 2.47
N ASP A 71 3.05 -7.24 3.50
CA ASP A 71 3.71 -8.29 4.28
C ASP A 71 3.93 -9.58 3.48
N SER A 72 3.07 -9.86 2.49
CA SER A 72 3.20 -11.02 1.60
C SER A 72 4.05 -10.75 0.34
N ALA A 73 4.48 -9.50 0.12
CA ALA A 73 5.29 -9.16 -1.04
C ALA A 73 6.67 -9.83 -0.96
N GLY A 74 7.05 -10.53 -2.04
CA GLY A 74 8.33 -11.22 -2.14
C GLY A 74 8.79 -11.34 -3.59
N GLY A 75 10.02 -11.82 -3.79
CA GLY A 75 10.53 -12.18 -5.11
C GLY A 75 10.00 -13.55 -5.57
N GLY A 76 10.20 -13.86 -6.86
CA GLY A 76 9.83 -15.16 -7.43
C GLY A 76 8.72 -15.07 -8.48
N SER A 77 8.07 -16.21 -8.76
CA SER A 77 6.95 -16.26 -9.70
C SER A 77 5.76 -15.46 -9.16
N ILE A 78 5.22 -14.56 -9.97
CA ILE A 78 4.04 -13.77 -9.64
C ILE A 78 2.76 -14.51 -10.01
N GLU A 79 1.79 -14.55 -9.09
CA GLU A 79 0.43 -14.98 -9.43
C GLU A 79 -0.20 -13.98 -10.41
N ARG A 80 -0.91 -14.49 -11.42
CA ARG A 80 -1.57 -13.67 -12.44
C ARG A 80 -3.05 -14.01 -12.51
N GLY A 81 -3.87 -12.97 -12.60
CA GLY A 81 -5.33 -13.10 -12.68
C GLY A 81 -6.01 -13.04 -11.32
N SER A 82 -7.35 -13.10 -11.33
CA SER A 82 -8.21 -13.08 -10.13
C SER A 82 -8.78 -14.47 -9.80
N GLY A 83 -8.16 -15.54 -10.30
CA GLY A 83 -8.64 -16.92 -10.18
C GLY A 83 -7.47 -17.90 -10.06
N PRO A 84 -7.76 -19.17 -9.71
CA PRO A 84 -6.72 -20.16 -9.49
C PRO A 84 -5.83 -20.32 -10.73
N PRO A 85 -4.53 -20.65 -10.56
CA PRO A 85 -3.62 -20.82 -11.67
C PRO A 85 -4.22 -21.81 -12.67
N LEU A 86 -4.29 -21.40 -13.93
CA LEU A 86 -4.68 -22.28 -15.03
C LEU A 86 -3.62 -23.37 -15.15
N GLY A 87 -3.94 -24.56 -14.63
CA GLY A 87 -3.17 -25.79 -14.81
C GLY A 87 -3.43 -26.45 -16.15
#